data_AF-I1D8E4-F1
#
_entry.id   AF-I1D8E4-F1
#
_cell.length_a   1.000
_cell.length_b   1.000
_cell.length_c   1.000
_cell.angle_alpha   90.00
_cell.angle_beta   90.00
_cell.angle_gamma   90.00
#
_symmetry.space_group_name_H-M   'P 1'
#
loop_
_entity.id
_entity.type
_entity.pdbx_description
1 polymer ?
#
loop_
_entity_poly.entity_id
_entity_poly.type
_entity_poly.pdbx_seq_one_letter_code
_entity_poly.pdbx_strand_id
1 'polypeptide(L)'
;MSIQIIKASRESELFFEMDNGAAPTYLEVDLPGREVSVGYHAGSGTPGRVWHGYTRRYDIPLLTADAANRLMERIAPLAERMCVDWSEEIGRSGRAEAVLGADGRAAEAELIAALPDENTVDPEDVIDVWDAANLFVGNEAEEYGITADTSDAELERIATQMLDEVRSSSASGVVVAPGLTDYLRDLRDELVEQD
;
A
#
# COMPACT_ATOMS: atom_id res chain seq x y z
N MET A 1 8.24 6.37 -27.44
CA MET A 1 8.63 5.65 -26.21
C MET A 1 7.34 5.10 -25.63
N SER A 2 7.32 3.92 -25.04
CA SER A 2 6.12 3.36 -24.39
C SER A 2 6.17 3.64 -22.89
N ILE A 3 5.01 3.69 -22.24
CA ILE A 3 4.92 3.76 -20.78
C ILE A 3 5.62 2.57 -20.10
N GLN A 4 6.26 2.83 -18.98
CA GLN A 4 6.94 1.85 -18.13
C GLN A 4 6.11 1.60 -16.86
N ILE A 5 5.95 0.34 -16.47
CA ILE A 5 5.30 -0.03 -15.20
C ILE A 5 6.39 -0.40 -14.19
N ILE A 6 6.39 0.29 -13.05
CA ILE A 6 7.22 -0.06 -11.89
C ILE A 6 6.42 -1.02 -11.02
N LYS A 7 6.73 -2.31 -11.11
CA LYS A 7 5.98 -3.35 -10.40
C LYS A 7 6.26 -3.32 -8.90
N ALA A 8 5.20 -3.51 -8.11
CA ALA A 8 5.33 -3.90 -6.71
C ALA A 8 5.89 -5.33 -6.66
N SER A 9 6.86 -5.55 -5.77
CA SER A 9 7.69 -6.76 -5.70
C SER A 9 7.40 -7.62 -4.47
N ARG A 10 6.97 -7.01 -3.36
CA ARG A 10 6.59 -7.72 -2.13
C ARG A 10 5.08 -7.76 -2.00
N GLU A 11 4.50 -8.89 -1.60
CA GLU A 11 3.05 -9.10 -1.52
C GLU A 11 2.33 -7.97 -0.78
N SER A 12 2.92 -7.47 0.31
CA SER A 12 2.43 -6.37 1.14
C SER A 12 3.18 -5.04 0.95
N GLU A 13 3.81 -4.80 -0.21
CA GLU A 13 4.66 -3.61 -0.44
C GLU A 13 3.96 -2.26 -0.23
N LEU A 14 2.65 -2.22 -0.45
CA LEU A 14 1.83 -1.03 -0.27
C LEU A 14 1.42 -0.77 1.18
N PHE A 15 1.64 -1.74 2.07
CA PHE A 15 1.39 -1.55 3.49
C PHE A 15 2.50 -0.72 4.13
N PHE A 16 2.09 0.39 4.73
CA PHE A 16 2.92 1.19 5.61
C PHE A 16 2.10 1.56 6.84
N GLU A 17 2.62 1.23 8.02
CA GLU A 17 1.97 1.54 9.28
C GLU A 17 2.19 3.01 9.66
N MET A 18 1.11 3.67 10.08
CA MET A 18 1.10 5.00 10.68
C MET A 18 0.44 4.93 12.06
N ASP A 19 0.62 5.96 12.88
CA ASP A 19 0.04 6.05 14.24
C ASP A 19 -1.48 5.83 14.29
N ASN A 20 -2.20 6.06 13.18
CA ASN A 20 -3.65 5.93 13.07
C ASN A 20 -4.10 4.81 12.12
N GLY A 21 -3.24 3.83 11.84
CA GLY A 21 -3.54 2.67 10.99
C GLY A 21 -2.71 2.64 9.70
N ALA A 22 -3.18 1.92 8.69
CA ALA A 22 -2.49 1.83 7.40
C ALA A 22 -2.49 3.19 6.68
N ALA A 23 -1.35 3.54 6.10
CA ALA A 23 -1.24 4.72 5.24
C ALA A 23 -2.14 4.58 4.00
N PRO A 24 -2.82 5.66 3.56
CA PRO A 24 -3.55 5.65 2.30
C PRO A 24 -2.62 5.33 1.12
N THR A 25 -3.11 4.57 0.16
CA THR A 25 -2.36 4.14 -1.02
C THR A 25 -2.78 4.90 -2.26
N TYR A 26 -1.85 5.03 -3.22
CA TYR A 26 -2.11 5.71 -4.48
C TYR A 26 -1.49 4.96 -5.66
N LEU A 27 -2.13 5.14 -6.82
CA LEU A 27 -1.54 4.93 -8.14
C LEU A 27 -0.95 6.25 -8.63
N GLU A 28 0.25 6.20 -9.18
CA GLU A 28 0.97 7.36 -9.70
C GLU A 28 1.23 7.21 -11.21
N VAL A 29 0.99 8.28 -11.96
CA VAL A 29 1.38 8.43 -13.37
C VAL A 29 2.35 9.60 -13.49
N ASP A 30 3.58 9.32 -13.89
CA ASP A 30 4.59 10.33 -14.17
C ASP A 30 4.55 10.74 -15.65
N LEU A 31 4.05 11.94 -15.99
CA LEU A 31 3.84 12.36 -17.37
C LEU A 31 5.15 12.53 -18.16
N PRO A 32 6.18 13.22 -17.65
CA PRO A 32 7.46 13.34 -18.36
C PRO A 32 8.28 12.04 -18.33
N GLY A 33 8.25 11.32 -17.21
CA GLY A 33 8.98 10.05 -17.04
C GLY A 33 8.35 8.89 -17.80
N ARG A 34 7.05 8.98 -18.09
CA ARG A 34 6.22 7.94 -18.69
C ARG A 34 6.25 6.67 -17.84
N GLU A 35 6.01 6.84 -16.55
CA GLU A 35 6.03 5.76 -15.58
C GLU A 35 4.67 5.64 -14.90
N VAL A 36 4.25 4.40 -14.64
CA VAL A 36 3.15 4.06 -13.73
C VAL A 36 3.72 3.30 -12.56
N SER A 37 3.40 3.73 -11.35
CA SER A 37 3.80 3.08 -10.11
C SER A 37 2.68 3.14 -9.09
N VAL A 38 2.86 2.45 -7.98
CA VAL A 38 1.98 2.51 -6.82
C VAL A 38 2.79 2.82 -5.57
N GLY A 39 2.16 3.42 -4.57
CA GLY A 39 2.82 3.75 -3.31
C GLY A 39 1.84 4.13 -2.22
N TYR A 40 2.36 4.69 -1.13
CA TYR A 40 1.58 5.10 0.04
C TYR A 40 1.91 6.53 0.48
N HIS A 41 0.93 7.19 1.09
CA HIS A 41 1.03 8.55 1.59
C HIS A 41 1.67 8.59 2.99
N ALA A 42 2.99 8.62 3.05
CA ALA A 42 3.72 8.89 4.30
C ALA A 42 3.78 10.40 4.58
N GLY A 43 2.67 10.98 5.06
CA GLY A 43 2.58 12.37 5.53
C GLY A 43 1.62 13.28 4.75
N SER A 44 1.54 14.54 5.16
CA SER A 44 0.50 15.49 4.73
C SER A 44 0.91 16.44 3.60
N GLY A 45 2.17 16.45 3.19
CA GLY A 45 2.67 17.35 2.15
C GLY A 45 2.42 16.83 0.74
N THR A 46 1.87 17.66 -0.15
CA THR A 46 1.79 17.34 -1.58
C THR A 46 3.17 17.54 -2.24
N PRO A 47 3.78 16.51 -2.85
CA PRO A 47 5.04 16.68 -3.55
C PRO A 47 4.95 17.72 -4.66
N GLY A 48 6.01 18.51 -4.88
CA GLY A 48 5.99 19.62 -5.84
C GLY A 48 5.63 19.19 -7.27
N ARG A 49 6.06 17.99 -7.71
CA ARG A 49 5.69 17.46 -9.03
C ARG A 49 4.21 17.14 -9.15
N VAL A 50 3.58 16.69 -8.06
CA VAL A 50 2.13 16.45 -7.98
C VAL A 50 1.38 17.77 -7.96
N TRP A 51 1.83 18.72 -7.12
CA TRP A 51 1.26 20.07 -7.04
C TRP A 51 1.27 20.79 -8.40
N HIS A 52 2.36 20.65 -9.16
CA HIS A 52 2.50 21.24 -10.48
C HIS A 52 1.97 20.34 -11.61
N GLY A 53 1.34 19.20 -11.30
CA GLY A 53 0.64 18.34 -12.26
C GLY A 53 1.51 17.47 -13.16
N TYR A 54 2.84 17.49 -13.02
CA TYR A 54 3.73 16.60 -13.79
C TYR A 54 3.54 15.13 -13.42
N THR A 55 3.11 14.91 -12.18
CA THR A 55 2.83 13.59 -11.64
C THR A 55 1.38 13.58 -11.19
N ARG A 56 0.59 12.58 -11.59
CA ARG A 56 -0.80 12.43 -11.19
C ARG A 56 -0.90 11.30 -10.18
N ARG A 57 -1.57 11.55 -9.05
CA ARG A 57 -1.83 10.53 -8.03
C ARG A 57 -3.33 10.32 -7.90
N TYR A 58 -3.74 9.07 -7.79
CA TYR A 58 -5.11 8.67 -7.60
C TYR A 58 -5.18 7.70 -6.43
N ASP A 59 -6.09 7.94 -5.50
CA ASP A 59 -6.28 7.07 -4.35
C ASP A 59 -6.76 5.69 -4.83
N ILE A 60 -6.17 4.65 -4.26
CA ILE A 60 -6.57 3.26 -4.49
C ILE A 60 -6.67 2.56 -3.13
N PRO A 61 -7.49 1.49 -3.02
CA PRO A 61 -7.50 0.63 -1.83
C PRO A 61 -6.13 0.02 -1.55
N LEU A 62 -5.96 -0.53 -0.36
CA LEU A 62 -4.73 -1.21 0.08
C LEU A 62 -4.57 -2.56 -0.65
N LEU A 63 -4.22 -2.51 -1.94
CA LEU A 63 -4.13 -3.69 -2.80
C LEU A 63 -2.90 -4.56 -2.48
N THR A 64 -3.02 -5.86 -2.73
CA THR A 64 -1.85 -6.76 -2.82
C THR A 64 -0.97 -6.36 -4.01
N ALA A 65 0.32 -6.73 -3.99
CA ALA A 65 1.21 -6.42 -5.11
C ALA A 65 0.72 -6.98 -6.45
N ASP A 66 0.15 -8.18 -6.46
CA ASP A 66 -0.39 -8.77 -7.68
C ASP A 66 -1.61 -8.01 -8.20
N ALA A 67 -2.53 -7.62 -7.32
CA ALA A 67 -3.69 -6.81 -7.69
C ALA A 67 -3.28 -5.42 -8.20
N ALA A 68 -2.32 -4.77 -7.52
CA ALA A 68 -1.77 -3.48 -7.94
C ALA A 68 -1.08 -3.58 -9.31
N ASN A 69 -0.29 -4.65 -9.54
CA ASN A 69 0.37 -4.89 -10.82
C ASN A 69 -0.65 -5.10 -11.95
N ARG A 70 -1.71 -5.88 -11.73
CA ARG A 70 -2.80 -6.05 -12.70
C ARG A 70 -3.55 -4.74 -12.98
N LEU A 71 -3.79 -3.93 -11.95
CA LEU A 71 -4.39 -2.60 -12.09
C LEU A 71 -3.52 -1.70 -12.98
N MET A 72 -2.22 -1.63 -12.71
CA MET A 72 -1.27 -0.85 -13.51
C MET A 72 -1.22 -1.31 -14.96
N GLU A 73 -1.22 -2.62 -15.21
CA GLU A 73 -1.27 -3.18 -16.57
C GLU A 73 -2.57 -2.80 -17.30
N ARG A 74 -3.71 -2.81 -16.59
CA ARG A 74 -5.02 -2.43 -17.13
C ARG A 74 -5.09 -0.94 -17.51
N ILE A 75 -4.53 -0.06 -16.69
CA ILE A 75 -4.60 1.39 -16.90
C ILE A 75 -3.45 1.95 -17.75
N ALA A 76 -2.39 1.18 -17.99
CA ALA A 76 -1.24 1.59 -18.79
C ALA A 76 -1.60 2.21 -20.16
N PRO A 77 -2.57 1.70 -20.95
CA PRO A 77 -2.97 2.33 -22.20
C PRO A 77 -3.58 3.73 -22.02
N LEU A 78 -4.28 3.98 -20.92
CA LEU A 78 -4.86 5.30 -20.60
C LEU A 78 -3.78 6.26 -20.11
N ALA A 79 -2.89 5.79 -19.25
CA ALA A 79 -1.75 6.56 -18.80
C ALA A 79 -0.80 6.93 -19.96
N GLU A 80 -0.64 6.06 -20.96
CA GLU A 80 0.11 6.36 -22.19
C GLU A 80 -0.52 7.53 -22.95
N ARG A 81 -1.87 7.56 -23.10
CA ARG A 81 -2.60 8.68 -23.73
C ARG A 81 -2.37 10.01 -22.99
N MET A 82 -2.38 9.98 -21.66
CA MET A 82 -2.05 11.14 -20.84
C MET A 82 -0.61 11.62 -21.05
N CYS A 83 0.35 10.68 -21.13
CA CYS A 83 1.77 10.99 -21.31
C CYS A 83 2.12 11.54 -22.70
N VAL A 84 1.30 11.27 -23.73
CA VAL A 84 1.51 11.81 -25.08
C VAL A 84 0.80 13.14 -25.30
N ASP A 85 -0.29 13.41 -24.57
CA ASP A 85 -1.11 14.61 -24.73
C ASP A 85 -1.04 15.50 -23.48
N TRP A 86 0.14 16.06 -23.22
CA TRP A 86 0.34 17.09 -22.21
C TRP A 86 1.36 18.14 -22.68
N SER A 87 1.30 19.32 -22.07
CA SER A 87 2.24 20.41 -22.30
C SER A 87 2.59 21.11 -20.99
N GLU A 88 3.77 21.73 -20.97
CA GLU A 88 4.18 22.62 -19.89
C GLU A 88 3.70 24.04 -20.19
N GLU A 89 2.97 24.65 -19.24
CA GLU A 89 2.46 26.01 -19.35
C GLU A 89 2.84 26.83 -18.11
N ILE A 90 3.02 28.14 -18.28
CA ILE A 90 3.23 29.03 -17.14
C ILE A 90 1.86 29.36 -16.53
N GLY A 91 1.59 28.79 -15.35
CA GLY A 91 0.37 29.00 -14.60
C GLY A 91 0.24 30.40 -14.01
N ARG A 92 -0.90 30.67 -13.37
CA ARG A 92 -1.19 31.99 -12.75
C ARG A 92 -0.22 32.38 -11.63
N SER A 93 0.42 31.38 -11.02
CA SER A 93 1.44 31.54 -9.99
C SER A 93 2.79 32.03 -10.56
N GLY A 94 2.93 32.11 -11.88
CA GLY A 94 4.18 32.38 -12.58
C GLY A 94 5.12 31.18 -12.63
N ARG A 95 4.67 30.00 -12.19
CA ARG A 95 5.43 28.74 -12.22
C ARG A 95 4.95 27.84 -13.35
N ALA A 96 5.84 26.99 -13.84
CA ALA A 96 5.53 25.99 -14.86
C ALA A 96 4.68 24.86 -14.26
N GLU A 97 3.59 24.52 -14.94
CA GLU A 97 2.60 23.51 -14.57
C GLU A 97 2.34 22.60 -15.79
N ALA A 98 2.15 21.30 -15.56
CA ALA A 98 1.79 20.37 -16.62
C ALA A 98 0.27 20.35 -16.82
N VAL A 99 -0.14 20.62 -18.06
CA VAL A 99 -1.53 20.69 -18.49
C VAL A 99 -1.79 19.57 -19.49
N LEU A 100 -2.76 18.70 -19.18
CA LEU A 100 -3.21 17.67 -20.11
C LEU A 100 -3.99 18.32 -21.25
N GLY A 101 -3.79 17.83 -22.47
CA GLY A 101 -4.59 18.17 -23.65
C GLY A 101 -5.97 17.51 -23.62
N ALA A 102 -6.68 17.53 -24.75
CA ALA A 102 -8.05 17.04 -24.82
C ALA A 102 -8.14 15.51 -24.68
N ASP A 103 -7.25 14.77 -25.33
CA ASP A 103 -7.18 13.31 -25.24
C ASP A 103 -6.64 12.87 -23.88
N GLY A 104 -5.63 13.58 -23.36
CA GLY A 104 -5.07 13.30 -22.04
C GLY A 104 -6.11 13.45 -20.93
N ARG A 105 -6.94 14.50 -20.98
CA ARG A 105 -8.05 14.67 -20.02
C ARG A 105 -9.14 13.62 -20.18
N ALA A 106 -9.46 13.22 -21.42
CA ALA A 106 -10.41 12.13 -21.65
C ALA A 106 -9.90 10.80 -21.08
N ALA A 107 -8.62 10.50 -21.31
CA ALA A 107 -7.96 9.32 -20.77
C ALA A 107 -7.87 9.34 -19.24
N GLU A 108 -7.61 10.49 -18.62
CA GLU A 108 -7.64 10.65 -17.17
C GLU A 108 -9.04 10.38 -16.60
N ALA A 109 -10.10 10.87 -17.24
CA ALA A 109 -11.47 10.60 -16.81
C ALA A 109 -11.83 9.10 -16.91
N GLU A 110 -11.42 8.44 -18.00
CA GLU A 110 -11.57 6.99 -18.16
C GLU A 110 -10.77 6.21 -17.11
N LEU A 111 -9.55 6.67 -16.78
CA LEU A 111 -8.69 6.06 -15.77
C LEU A 111 -9.37 6.12 -14.40
N ILE A 112 -9.80 7.31 -13.97
CA ILE A 112 -10.48 7.51 -12.68
C ILE A 112 -11.72 6.62 -12.58
N ALA A 113 -12.50 6.48 -13.66
CA ALA A 113 -13.68 5.61 -13.67
C ALA A 113 -13.36 4.11 -13.60
N ALA A 114 -12.13 3.71 -13.91
CA ALA A 114 -11.67 2.31 -13.90
C ALA A 114 -10.92 1.92 -12.61
N LEU A 115 -10.68 2.88 -11.71
CA LEU A 115 -10.06 2.61 -10.42
C LEU A 115 -11.06 1.93 -9.48
N PRO A 116 -10.66 0.87 -8.77
CA PRO A 116 -11.47 0.32 -7.70
C PRO A 116 -11.51 1.30 -6.52
N ASP A 117 -12.59 1.25 -5.75
CA ASP A 117 -12.73 1.87 -4.45
C ASP A 117 -13.04 0.82 -3.37
N GLU A 118 -13.13 1.24 -2.12
CA GLU A 118 -13.42 0.37 -0.96
C GLU A 118 -14.72 -0.44 -1.09
N ASN A 119 -15.67 -0.02 -1.96
CA ASN A 119 -16.95 -0.71 -2.14
C ASN A 119 -16.97 -1.65 -3.36
N THR A 120 -15.97 -1.53 -4.25
CA THR A 120 -15.93 -2.22 -5.54
C THR A 120 -14.72 -3.14 -5.69
N VAL A 121 -13.73 -3.01 -4.81
CA VAL A 121 -12.56 -3.88 -4.79
C VAL A 121 -12.94 -5.31 -4.37
N ASP A 122 -12.31 -6.28 -5.01
CA ASP A 122 -12.46 -7.69 -4.63
C ASP A 122 -11.73 -7.93 -3.31
N PRO A 123 -12.35 -8.55 -2.29
CA PRO A 123 -11.66 -8.93 -1.06
C PRO A 123 -10.40 -9.79 -1.28
N GLU A 124 -10.32 -10.56 -2.36
CA GLU A 124 -9.11 -11.32 -2.73
C GLU A 124 -7.93 -10.43 -3.16
N ASP A 125 -8.21 -9.17 -3.51
CA ASP A 125 -7.24 -8.21 -4.05
C ASP A 125 -6.68 -7.25 -3.00
N VAL A 126 -7.18 -7.28 -1.75
CA VAL A 126 -6.83 -6.35 -0.68
C VAL A 126 -5.94 -7.02 0.37
N ILE A 127 -4.93 -6.30 0.86
CA ILE A 127 -4.13 -6.74 2.01
C ILE A 127 -5.01 -6.72 3.25
N ASP A 128 -5.08 -7.85 3.94
CA ASP A 128 -5.87 -8.00 5.14
C ASP A 128 -5.06 -7.55 6.36
N VAL A 129 -5.48 -6.43 6.96
CA VAL A 129 -4.78 -5.80 8.09
C VAL A 129 -5.44 -6.23 9.38
N TRP A 130 -4.73 -7.02 10.17
CA TRP A 130 -5.17 -7.48 11.48
C TRP A 130 -4.50 -6.64 12.55
N ASP A 131 -5.30 -6.02 13.41
CA ASP A 131 -4.77 -5.46 14.64
C ASP A 131 -4.21 -6.61 15.49
N ALA A 132 -3.03 -6.41 16.05
CA ALA A 132 -2.43 -7.30 17.02
C ALA A 132 -3.45 -7.63 18.13
N ALA A 133 -4.20 -6.64 18.63
CA ALA A 133 -5.24 -6.84 19.65
C ALA A 133 -6.40 -7.75 19.21
N ASN A 134 -6.64 -7.93 17.91
CA ASN A 134 -7.62 -8.90 17.39
C ASN A 134 -7.05 -10.31 17.24
N LEU A 135 -5.72 -10.42 17.14
CA LEU A 135 -5.02 -11.70 17.17
C LEU A 135 -4.82 -12.22 18.59
N PHE A 136 -4.82 -11.32 19.58
CA PHE A 136 -4.58 -11.68 20.96
C PHE A 136 -5.87 -11.95 21.74
N VAL A 137 -5.98 -13.14 22.27
CA VAL A 137 -7.01 -13.58 23.21
C VAL A 137 -6.47 -13.74 24.64
N GLY A 138 -5.16 -13.56 24.84
CA GLY A 138 -4.52 -13.48 26.16
C GLY A 138 -4.02 -14.83 26.70
N ASN A 139 -3.89 -15.84 25.84
CA ASN A 139 -3.39 -17.18 26.16
C ASN A 139 -2.13 -17.56 25.35
N GLU A 140 -1.54 -16.61 24.63
CA GLU A 140 -0.47 -16.84 23.66
C GLU A 140 0.79 -17.39 24.33
N ALA A 141 1.09 -16.95 25.57
CA ALA A 141 2.22 -17.47 26.33
C ALA A 141 2.09 -18.97 26.62
N GLU A 142 0.88 -19.44 26.96
CA GLU A 142 0.63 -20.86 27.18
C GLU A 142 0.56 -21.64 25.86
N GLU A 143 -0.12 -21.07 24.86
CA GLU A 143 -0.38 -21.71 23.56
C GLU A 143 0.89 -21.92 22.73
N TYR A 144 1.76 -20.91 22.71
CA TYR A 144 3.02 -20.93 21.97
C TYR A 144 4.24 -21.22 22.84
N GLY A 145 4.05 -21.42 24.15
CA GLY A 145 5.12 -21.75 25.09
C GLY A 145 6.13 -20.62 25.28
N ILE A 146 5.67 -19.37 25.28
CA ILE A 146 6.52 -18.19 25.51
C ILE A 146 6.83 -18.10 27.00
N THR A 147 8.11 -18.07 27.30
CA THR A 147 8.68 -17.87 28.64
C THR A 147 9.62 -16.66 28.66
N ALA A 148 10.05 -16.23 29.85
CA ALA A 148 11.06 -15.17 30.05
C ALA A 148 12.37 -15.38 29.26
N ASP A 149 12.74 -16.63 28.98
CA ASP A 149 13.96 -16.99 28.23
C ASP A 149 13.77 -17.02 26.70
N THR A 150 12.57 -16.69 26.21
CA THR A 150 12.25 -16.80 24.78
C THR A 150 13.03 -15.76 23.97
N SER A 151 13.88 -16.24 23.06
CA SER A 151 14.70 -15.35 22.22
C SER A 151 13.86 -14.57 21.20
N ASP A 152 14.35 -13.40 20.77
CA ASP A 152 13.70 -12.61 19.71
C ASP A 152 13.49 -13.42 18.42
N ALA A 153 14.46 -14.25 18.03
CA ALA A 153 14.33 -15.11 16.85
C ALA A 153 13.19 -16.14 17.00
N GLU A 154 12.92 -16.61 18.21
CA GLU A 154 11.82 -17.53 18.48
C GLU A 154 10.48 -16.79 18.46
N LEU A 155 10.42 -15.58 19.02
CA LEU A 155 9.24 -14.71 18.92
C LEU A 155 8.91 -14.37 17.45
N GLU A 156 9.92 -14.13 16.61
CA GLU A 156 9.74 -13.91 15.16
C GLU A 156 9.16 -15.15 14.46
N ARG A 157 9.59 -16.36 14.84
CA ARG A 157 8.98 -17.58 14.31
C ARG A 157 7.53 -17.74 14.79
N ILE A 158 7.24 -17.45 16.05
CA ILE A 158 5.88 -17.52 16.60
C ILE A 158 4.98 -16.52 15.87
N ALA A 159 5.43 -15.28 15.70
CA ALA A 159 4.71 -14.27 14.91
C ALA A 159 4.41 -14.76 13.48
N THR A 160 5.38 -15.40 12.83
CA THR A 160 5.20 -15.99 11.50
C THR A 160 4.15 -17.09 11.52
N GLN A 161 4.20 -17.99 12.51
CA GLN A 161 3.21 -19.07 12.66
C GLN A 161 1.79 -18.51 12.85
N MET A 162 1.62 -17.53 13.75
CA MET A 162 0.34 -16.87 13.99
C MET A 162 -0.21 -16.23 12.71
N LEU A 163 0.65 -15.55 11.94
CA LEU A 163 0.26 -14.95 10.66
C LEU A 163 -0.16 -16.01 9.63
N ASP A 164 0.51 -17.15 9.57
CA ASP A 164 0.17 -18.23 8.64
C ASP A 164 -1.18 -18.88 8.97
N GLU A 165 -1.52 -19.01 10.25
CA GLU A 165 -2.82 -19.52 10.69
C GLU A 165 -3.96 -18.60 10.22
N VAL A 166 -3.77 -17.28 10.37
CA VAL A 166 -4.74 -16.26 9.93
C VAL A 166 -4.81 -16.18 8.41
N ARG A 167 -3.67 -16.32 7.74
CA ARG A 167 -3.57 -16.30 6.27
C ARG A 167 -4.51 -17.31 5.62
N SER A 168 -4.71 -18.48 6.25
CA SER A 168 -5.64 -19.51 5.77
C SER A 168 -7.12 -19.09 5.76
N SER A 169 -7.47 -18.10 6.58
CA SER A 169 -8.83 -17.55 6.72
C SER A 169 -9.02 -16.23 5.96
N SER A 170 -7.94 -15.64 5.45
CA SER A 170 -7.96 -14.40 4.68
C SER A 170 -8.34 -14.66 3.22
N ALA A 171 -9.17 -13.80 2.65
CA ALA A 171 -9.59 -13.92 1.25
C ALA A 171 -8.42 -13.75 0.27
N SER A 172 -7.51 -12.80 0.53
CA SER A 172 -6.38 -12.52 -0.35
C SER A 172 -5.16 -13.41 -0.10
N GLY A 173 -5.10 -14.08 1.05
CA GLY A 173 -3.90 -14.80 1.48
C GLY A 173 -2.69 -13.91 1.76
N VAL A 174 -2.88 -12.58 1.83
CA VAL A 174 -1.85 -11.60 2.18
C VAL A 174 -2.30 -10.86 3.44
N VAL A 175 -1.73 -11.26 4.57
CA VAL A 175 -2.08 -10.72 5.90
C VAL A 175 -0.90 -9.94 6.46
N VAL A 176 -1.19 -8.81 7.10
CA VAL A 176 -0.23 -8.06 7.91
C VAL A 176 -0.81 -7.83 9.30
N ALA A 177 0.04 -7.98 10.32
CA ALA A 177 -0.32 -7.72 11.71
C ALA A 177 0.65 -6.71 12.33
N PRO A 178 0.47 -5.41 12.06
CA PRO A 178 1.25 -4.35 12.70
C PRO A 178 1.24 -4.51 14.23
N GLY A 179 2.39 -4.29 14.88
CA GLY A 179 2.54 -4.43 16.33
C GLY A 179 2.62 -5.86 16.88
N LEU A 180 2.44 -6.92 16.07
CA LEU A 180 2.46 -8.31 16.54
C LEU A 180 3.77 -8.68 17.24
N THR A 181 4.91 -8.35 16.64
CA THR A 181 6.22 -8.69 17.20
C THR A 181 6.51 -7.92 18.49
N ASP A 182 6.09 -6.66 18.57
CA ASP A 182 6.31 -5.85 19.76
C ASP A 182 5.44 -6.34 20.92
N TYR A 183 4.19 -6.72 20.66
CA TYR A 183 3.35 -7.38 21.66
C TYR A 183 3.99 -8.67 22.22
N LEU A 184 4.54 -9.54 21.34
CA LEU A 184 5.16 -10.78 21.80
C LEU A 184 6.40 -10.53 22.66
N ARG A 185 7.12 -9.44 22.41
CA ARG A 185 8.24 -8.98 23.25
C ARG A 185 7.74 -8.45 24.59
N ASP A 186 6.72 -7.60 24.58
CA ASP A 186 6.11 -7.07 25.80
C ASP A 186 5.60 -8.21 26.69
N LEU A 187 4.94 -9.21 26.09
CA LEU A 187 4.47 -10.41 26.80
C LEU A 187 5.61 -11.21 27.45
N ARG A 188 6.74 -11.39 26.75
CA ARG A 188 7.93 -12.02 27.34
C ARG A 188 8.48 -11.18 28.49
N ASP A 189 8.61 -9.87 28.28
CA ASP A 189 9.23 -8.97 29.26
C ASP A 189 8.36 -8.88 30.53
N GLU A 190 7.03 -8.95 30.43
CA GLU A 190 6.12 -9.09 31.57
C GLU A 190 6.34 -10.38 32.37
N LEU A 191 6.71 -11.50 31.72
CA LEU A 191 7.05 -12.75 32.39
C LEU A 191 8.39 -12.66 33.12
N VAL A 192 9.36 -11.92 32.55
CA VAL A 192 10.66 -11.65 33.22
C VAL A 192 10.46 -10.86 34.51
N GLU A 193 9.53 -9.91 34.54
CA GLU A 193 9.25 -9.11 35.74
C GLU A 193 8.53 -9.91 36.86
N GLN A 194 7.90 -11.04 36.52
CA GLN A 194 7.16 -11.89 37.45
C GLN A 194 8.00 -13.01 38.07
N ASP A 195 9.18 -13.31 37.52
CA ASP A 195 10.16 -14.30 38.00
C ASP A 195 11.14 -13.72 39.06
#